data_AF-T0YYJ8-F1
#
_entry.id   AF-T0YYJ8-F1
#
_cell.length_a   1.000
_cell.length_b   1.000
_cell.length_c   1.000
_cell.angle_alpha   90.00
_cell.angle_beta   90.00
_cell.angle_gamma   90.00
#
_symmetry.space_group_name_H-M   'P 1'
#
loop_
_entity.id
_entity.type
_entity.pdbx_description
1 polymer ?
#
loop_
_entity_poly.entity_id
_entity_poly.type
_entity_poly.pdbx_seq_one_letter_code
_entity_poly.pdbx_strand_id
1 'polypeptide(L)'
;MKMGQVPIMVLGTGSGVGKSLVVAGLCRWASNLGLRVAPFKSQNMSNNAAVLSGGGEIGRAQWLQSKAARVEPRAEMNPILLKP
;
A
#
# COMPACT_ATOMS: atom_id res chain seq x y z
N MET A 1 -15.71 -14.11 18.32
CA MET A 1 -14.88 -14.51 17.16
C MET A 1 -14.25 -13.28 16.56
N LYS A 2 -12.91 -13.17 16.50
CA LYS A 2 -12.26 -12.17 15.64
C LYS A 2 -12.44 -12.66 14.20
N MET A 3 -13.19 -11.91 13.39
CA MET A 3 -13.23 -12.16 11.95
C MET A 3 -11.78 -12.16 11.44
N GLY A 4 -11.35 -13.24 10.78
CA GLY A 4 -10.01 -13.32 10.20
C GLY A 4 -9.78 -12.18 9.20
N GLN A 5 -8.52 -11.79 8.99
CA GLN A 5 -8.20 -10.84 7.93
C GLN A 5 -8.49 -11.48 6.57
N VAL A 6 -9.24 -10.79 5.72
CA VAL A 6 -9.53 -11.25 4.35
C VAL A 6 -8.63 -10.47 3.39
N PRO A 7 -7.56 -11.08 2.84
CA PRO A 7 -6.70 -10.42 1.87
C PRO A 7 -7.38 -10.34 0.50
N ILE A 8 -7.21 -9.21 -0.18
CA ILE A 8 -7.65 -9.01 -1.57
C ILE A 8 -6.42 -8.65 -2.41
N MET A 9 -6.16 -9.43 -3.46
CA MET A 9 -5.07 -9.17 -4.39
C MET A 9 -5.58 -8.44 -5.63
N VAL A 10 -4.95 -7.33 -6.00
CA VAL A 10 -5.26 -6.58 -7.22
C VAL A 10 -4.20 -6.85 -8.28
N LEU A 11 -4.60 -7.50 -9.36
CA LEU A 11 -3.74 -7.91 -10.49
C LEU A 11 -4.02 -7.05 -11.73
N GLY A 12 -3.13 -7.14 -12.73
CA GLY A 12 -3.29 -6.45 -14.00
C GLY A 12 -2.27 -6.95 -15.02
N THR A 13 -2.54 -6.71 -16.30
CA THR A 13 -1.84 -7.33 -17.45
C THR A 13 -0.46 -6.74 -17.79
N GLY A 14 -0.05 -5.67 -17.11
CA GLY A 14 1.25 -5.04 -17.35
C GLY A 14 1.65 -4.06 -16.27
N SER A 15 2.82 -3.44 -16.44
CA SER A 15 3.23 -2.28 -15.63
C SER A 15 2.41 -1.04 -16.05
N GLY A 16 2.24 -0.07 -15.15
CA GLY A 16 1.56 1.20 -15.48
C GLY A 16 0.03 1.14 -15.67
N VAL A 17 -0.59 -0.04 -15.71
CA VAL A 17 -2.06 -0.22 -15.94
C VAL A 17 -2.98 0.27 -14.80
N GLY A 18 -2.49 1.13 -13.89
CA GLY A 18 -3.32 1.75 -12.85
C GLY A 18 -3.54 0.96 -11.56
N LYS A 19 -2.97 -0.24 -11.40
CA LYS A 19 -3.12 -1.09 -10.18
C LYS A 19 -2.92 -0.31 -8.88
N SER A 20 -1.86 0.49 -8.79
CA SER A 20 -1.55 1.24 -7.57
C SER A 20 -2.63 2.27 -7.22
N LEU A 21 -3.22 2.92 -8.23
CA LEU A 21 -4.29 3.90 -8.05
C LEU A 21 -5.60 3.21 -7.67
N VAL A 22 -5.91 2.08 -8.30
CA VAL A 22 -7.08 1.25 -7.94
C VAL A 22 -6.97 0.81 -6.48
N VAL A 23 -5.80 0.32 -6.03
CA VAL A 23 -5.58 -0.07 -4.62
C VAL A 23 -5.77 1.14 -3.68
N ALA A 24 -5.31 2.33 -4.05
CA ALA A 24 -5.54 3.54 -3.25
C ALA A 24 -7.04 3.88 -3.15
N GLY A 25 -7.78 3.78 -4.25
CA GLY A 25 -9.23 3.97 -4.28
C GLY A 25 -9.97 2.97 -3.40
N LEU A 26 -9.63 1.68 -3.49
CA LEU A 26 -10.19 0.61 -2.64
C LEU A 26 -9.88 0.86 -1.16
N CYS A 27 -8.64 1.25 -0.83
CA CYS A 27 -8.25 1.61 0.53
C CYS A 27 -9.08 2.77 1.07
N ARG A 28 -9.27 3.84 0.27
CA ARG A 28 -10.09 4.99 0.67
C ARG A 28 -11.55 4.59 0.86
N TRP A 29 -12.12 3.83 -0.07
CA TRP A 29 -13.50 3.39 0.00
C TRP A 29 -13.76 2.51 1.23
N ALA A 30 -12.94 1.48 1.46
CA ALA A 30 -13.06 0.62 2.63
C ALA A 30 -12.89 1.40 3.94
N SER A 31 -11.92 2.32 4.00
CA SER A 31 -11.74 3.20 5.16
C SER A 31 -12.95 4.12 5.40
N ASN A 32 -13.60 4.63 4.34
CA ASN A 32 -14.83 5.44 4.45
C ASN A 32 -16.02 4.62 4.99
N LEU A 33 -16.04 3.31 4.77
CA LEU A 33 -17.02 2.39 5.36
C LEU A 33 -16.71 2.03 6.82
N GLY A 34 -15.66 2.60 7.42
CA GLY A 34 -15.22 2.25 8.78
C GLY A 34 -14.50 0.90 8.88
N LEU A 35 -14.15 0.28 7.76
CA LEU A 35 -13.41 -0.98 7.75
C LEU A 35 -11.93 -0.74 8.04
N ARG A 36 -11.33 -1.67 8.80
CA ARG A 36 -9.87 -1.70 8.98
C ARG A 36 -9.22 -2.29 7.73
N VAL A 37 -8.51 -1.46 6.98
CA VAL A 37 -7.81 -1.82 5.75
C VAL A 37 -6.38 -1.33 5.81
N ALA A 38 -5.45 -2.07 5.20
CA ALA A 38 -4.07 -1.66 5.03
C ALA A 38 -3.55 -2.15 3.67
N PRO A 39 -2.70 -1.38 2.97
CA PRO A 39 -2.09 -1.82 1.74
C PRO A 39 -0.90 -2.75 2.01
N PHE A 40 -0.59 -3.59 1.03
CA PHE A 40 0.62 -4.40 1.02
C PHE A 40 1.12 -4.60 -0.41
N LYS A 41 2.44 -4.48 -0.60
CA LYS A 41 3.14 -4.87 -1.82
C LYS A 41 4.49 -5.47 -1.46
N SER A 42 4.62 -6.78 -1.61
CA SER A 42 5.81 -7.56 -1.21
C SER A 42 7.11 -6.95 -1.74
N GLN A 43 7.16 -6.63 -3.03
CA GLN A 43 8.31 -6.04 -3.68
C GLN A 43 7.91 -4.87 -4.56
N ASN A 44 8.66 -3.77 -4.44
CA ASN A 44 8.61 -2.64 -5.33
C ASN A 44 10.02 -2.31 -5.83
N MET A 45 10.14 -1.78 -7.05
CA MET A 45 11.39 -1.26 -7.60
C MET A 45 11.16 0.19 -7.98
N SER A 46 11.71 1.12 -7.19
CA SER A 46 11.47 2.55 -7.39
C SER A 46 12.45 3.42 -6.61
N ASN A 47 13.04 4.39 -7.32
CA ASN A 47 13.75 5.51 -6.68
C ASN A 47 12.78 6.53 -6.05
N ASN A 48 11.49 6.47 -6.39
CA ASN A 48 10.46 7.35 -5.85
C ASN A 48 9.89 6.82 -4.52
N ALA A 49 10.57 7.13 -3.43
CA ALA A 49 10.22 6.71 -2.08
C ALA A 49 9.94 7.89 -1.14
N ALA A 50 9.29 7.61 -0.02
CA ALA A 50 9.09 8.53 1.09
C ALA A 50 9.83 8.01 2.32
N VAL A 51 10.47 8.92 3.05
CA VAL A 51 11.09 8.63 4.36
C VAL A 51 10.00 8.43 5.40
N LEU A 52 10.13 7.39 6.21
CA LEU A 52 9.22 7.10 7.31
C LEU A 52 9.67 7.81 8.60
N SER A 53 8.71 8.09 9.49
CA SER A 53 8.97 8.77 10.77
C SER A 53 9.96 8.02 11.68
N GLY A 54 9.98 6.68 11.62
CA GLY A 54 10.92 5.83 12.35
C GLY A 54 12.22 5.53 11.60
N GLY A 55 12.49 6.21 10.48
CA GLY A 55 13.59 5.87 9.57
C GLY A 55 13.20 4.80 8.55
N GLY A 56 14.10 4.56 7.59
CA GLY A 56 13.82 3.72 6.43
C GLY A 56 12.89 4.40 5.42
N GLU A 57 12.48 3.64 4.41
CA GLU A 57 11.75 4.16 3.26
C GLU A 57 10.59 3.25 2.86
N ILE A 58 9.60 3.85 2.19
CA ILE A 58 8.48 3.16 1.55
C ILE A 58 8.29 3.72 0.14
N GLY A 59 7.93 2.89 -0.84
CA GLY A 59 7.59 3.39 -2.17
C GLY A 59 6.44 4.40 -2.13
N ARG A 60 6.50 5.49 -2.92
CA ARG A 60 5.47 6.55 -2.90
C ARG A 60 4.05 6.04 -3.17
N ALA A 61 3.93 5.01 -4.00
CA ALA A 61 2.64 4.36 -4.25
C ALA A 61 2.04 3.76 -2.97
N GLN A 62 2.85 3.01 -2.20
CA GLN A 62 2.42 2.43 -0.93
C GLN A 62 2.18 3.51 0.13
N TRP A 63 3.03 4.53 0.19
CA TRP A 63 2.80 5.69 1.06
C TRP A 63 1.43 6.34 0.80
N LEU A 64 1.08 6.59 -0.47
CA LEU A 64 -0.22 7.14 -0.85
C LEU A 64 -1.36 6.20 -0.46
N GLN A 65 -1.20 4.89 -0.68
CA GLN A 65 -2.19 3.89 -0.30
C GLN A 65 -2.40 3.84 1.22
N SER A 66 -1.35 3.99 2.04
CA SER A 66 -1.46 4.07 3.50
C SER A 66 -2.27 5.30 3.92
N LYS A 67 -2.00 6.46 3.30
CA LYS A 67 -2.80 7.68 3.53
C LYS A 67 -4.25 7.51 3.07
N ALA A 68 -4.50 6.77 1.98
CA ALA A 68 -5.84 6.43 1.52
C ALA A 68 -6.58 5.54 2.54
N ALA A 69 -5.89 4.56 3.11
CA ALA A 69 -6.39 3.67 4.15
C ALA A 69 -6.56 4.34 5.54
N ARG A 70 -6.10 5.59 5.72
CA ARG A 70 -6.02 6.29 7.02
C ARG A 70 -5.18 5.52 8.06
N VAL A 71 -4.09 4.90 7.61
CA VAL A 71 -3.12 4.22 8.50
C VAL A 71 -1.75 4.87 8.37
N GLU A 72 -0.95 4.77 9.44
CA GLU A 72 0.43 5.25 9.40
C GLU A 72 1.23 4.39 8.39
N PRO A 73 1.97 5.00 7.44
CA PRO A 73 2.83 4.26 6.54
C PRO A 73 3.91 3.51 7.32
N ARG A 74 4.17 2.25 6.97
CA ARG A 74 5.23 1.45 7.58
C ARG A 74 5.98 0.63 6.55
N ALA A 75 7.24 0.33 6.81
CA ALA A 75 8.10 -0.41 5.89
C ALA A 75 7.56 -1.82 5.60
N GLU A 76 6.85 -2.45 6.54
CA GLU A 76 6.28 -3.80 6.38
C GLU A 76 5.16 -3.83 5.33
N MET A 77 4.59 -2.68 4.95
CA MET A 77 3.65 -2.58 3.84
C MET A 77 4.35 -2.67 2.47
N ASN A 78 5.67 -2.45 2.43
CA ASN A 78 6.53 -2.60 1.27
C ASN A 78 7.92 -3.12 1.68
N PRO A 79 8.04 -4.38 2.13
CA PRO A 79 9.23 -4.87 2.83
C PRO A 79 10.47 -4.97 1.94
N ILE A 80 10.28 -5.15 0.62
CA ILE A 80 11.39 -5.13 -0.35
C ILE A 80 11.21 -3.92 -1.25
N LEU A 81 12.10 -2.93 -1.12
CA LEU A 81 12.17 -1.76 -1.97
C LEU A 81 13.53 -1.72 -2.68
N LEU A 82 13.54 -2.15 -3.94
CA LEU A 82 14.73 -2.11 -4.78
C LEU A 82 14.94 -0.71 -5.36
N LYS A 83 16.18 -0.23 -5.31
CA LYS A 83 16.64 1.00 -5.95
C LYS A 83 17.43 0.62 -7.20
N PRO A 84 16.96 0.96 -8.41
CA PRO A 84 17.76 0.83 -9.62
C PRO A 84 18.87 1.88 -9.68
#